data_AF-A0AAW8G9R8-F1
#
_entry.id   AF-A0AAW8G9R8-F1
#
_cell.length_a   1.000
_cell.length_b   1.000
_cell.length_c   1.000
_cell.angle_alpha   90.00
_cell.angle_beta   90.00
_cell.angle_gamma   90.00
#
_symmetry.space_group_name_H-M   'P 1'
#
loop_
_entity.id
_entity.type
_entity.pdbx_description
1 polymer ?
#
loop_
_entity_poly.entity_id
_entity_poly.type
_entity_poly.pdbx_seq_one_letter_code
_entity_poly.pdbx_strand_id
1 'polypeptide(L)' 'MKVVYLVGWSPGCDKVGLNDMLRARFNFTLGEAKKAVDNVLEGERVELHVHDDQLEVVSSELETFCVKYEVT' A
#
# COMPACT_ATOMS: atom_id res chain seq x y z
N MET A 1 -4.70 14.36 8.26
CA MET A 1 -4.65 12.90 8.01
C MET A 1 -5.51 12.62 6.80
N LYS A 2 -5.01 11.78 5.91
CA LYS A 2 -5.66 11.34 4.68
C LYS A 2 -5.79 9.83 4.66
N VAL A 3 -6.84 9.36 3.99
CA VAL A 3 -7.07 7.93 3.82
C VAL A 3 -6.66 7.55 2.40
N VAL A 4 -5.74 6.60 2.30
CA VAL A 4 -5.28 6.04 1.03
C VAL A 4 -5.82 4.62 0.91
N TYR A 5 -6.62 4.36 -0.12
CA TYR A 5 -7.12 3.04 -0.43
C TYR A 5 -6.25 2.41 -1.51
N LEU A 6 -5.61 1.28 -1.21
CA LEU A 6 -5.02 0.43 -2.23
C LEU A 6 -6.17 -0.34 -2.90
N VAL A 7 -6.35 -0.15 -4.20
CA VAL A 7 -7.51 -0.69 -4.96
C VAL A 7 -7.11 -1.72 -6.01
N GLY A 8 -5.82 -2.02 -6.10
CA GLY A 8 -5.31 -3.05 -7.00
C GLY A 8 -3.83 -2.84 -7.31
N TRP A 9 -3.35 -3.61 -8.26
CA TRP A 9 -1.96 -3.57 -8.68
C TRP A 9 -1.84 -3.73 -10.20
N SER A 10 -0.69 -3.35 -10.75
CA SER A 10 -0.38 -3.59 -12.16
C SER A 10 0.55 -4.80 -12.33
N PRO A 11 0.51 -5.52 -13.47
CA PRO A 11 1.44 -6.61 -13.75
C PRO A 11 2.90 -6.16 -13.63
N GLY A 12 3.74 -6.98 -12.98
CA GLY A 12 5.14 -6.65 -12.72
C GLY A 12 5.41 -5.92 -11.39
N CYS A 13 4.38 -5.74 -10.55
CA CYS A 13 4.51 -5.19 -9.21
C CYS A 13 5.36 -6.07 -8.28
N ASP A 14 6.23 -5.43 -7.49
CA ASP A 14 7.04 -6.06 -6.45
C ASP A 14 6.22 -6.23 -5.15
N LYS A 15 5.66 -7.44 -5.00
CA LYS A 15 4.91 -7.84 -3.80
C LYS A 15 5.75 -7.81 -2.53
N VAL A 16 7.03 -8.12 -2.63
CA VAL A 16 7.93 -8.21 -1.47
C VAL A 16 8.29 -6.80 -1.01
N GLY A 17 8.63 -5.92 -1.95
CA GLY A 17 8.85 -4.50 -1.68
C GLY A 17 7.63 -3.83 -1.06
N LEU A 18 6.42 -4.09 -1.57
CA LEU A 18 5.18 -3.58 -0.96
C LEU A 18 4.97 -4.13 0.46
N ASN A 19 5.21 -5.42 0.69
CA ASN A 19 5.12 -6.01 2.02
C ASN A 19 6.06 -5.31 3.01
N ASP A 20 7.33 -5.11 2.62
CA ASP A 20 8.33 -4.47 3.46
C ASP A 20 8.00 -3.00 3.73
N MET A 21 7.50 -2.26 2.74
CA MET A 21 7.02 -0.88 2.90
C MET A 21 5.87 -0.80 3.91
N LEU A 22 4.88 -1.69 3.80
CA LEU A 22 3.74 -1.73 4.72
C LEU A 22 4.17 -1.98 6.17
N ARG A 23 5.14 -2.88 6.36
CA ARG A 23 5.71 -3.17 7.69
C ARG A 23 6.50 -1.98 8.24
N ALA A 24 7.34 -1.37 7.40
CA ALA A 24 8.23 -0.29 7.82
C ALA A 24 7.47 1.00 8.16
N ARG A 25 6.43 1.35 7.38
CA ARG A 25 5.72 2.63 7.52
C ARG A 25 4.45 2.56 8.35
N PHE A 26 3.69 1.49 8.21
CA PHE A 26 2.39 1.35 8.87
C PHE A 26 2.43 0.41 10.07
N ASN A 27 3.63 -0.06 10.43
CA ASN A 27 3.87 -0.92 11.58
C ASN A 27 3.10 -2.24 11.53
N PHE A 28 2.76 -2.70 10.32
CA PHE A 28 2.09 -3.98 10.12
C PHE A 28 3.03 -5.12 10.53
N THR A 29 2.47 -6.15 11.16
CA THR A 29 3.16 -7.43 11.29
C THR A 29 3.35 -8.06 9.91
N LEU A 30 4.26 -9.03 9.80
CA LEU A 30 4.48 -9.76 8.55
C LEU A 30 3.19 -10.40 8.00
N GLY A 31 2.36 -10.94 8.91
CA GLY A 31 1.08 -11.55 8.54
C GLY A 31 0.07 -10.53 8.01
N GLU A 32 -0.03 -9.36 8.66
CA GLU A 32 -0.92 -8.29 8.23
C GLU A 32 -0.49 -7.69 6.89
N ALA A 33 0.81 -7.41 6.72
CA ALA A 33 1.33 -6.92 5.45
C ALA A 33 1.15 -7.94 4.34
N LYS A 34 1.38 -9.23 4.61
CA LYS A 34 1.12 -10.29 3.63
C LYS A 34 -0.35 -10.33 3.23
N LYS A 35 -1.24 -10.31 4.22
CA LYS A 35 -2.68 -10.30 3.97
C LYS A 35 -3.10 -9.06 3.18
N ALA A 36 -2.58 -7.88 3.50
CA ALA A 36 -2.87 -6.65 2.76
C ALA A 36 -2.43 -6.76 1.29
N VAL A 37 -1.21 -7.25 1.03
CA VAL A 37 -0.75 -7.50 -0.33
C VAL A 37 -1.67 -8.49 -1.04
N ASP A 38 -1.97 -9.63 -0.41
CA ASP A 38 -2.83 -10.68 -0.98
C ASP A 38 -4.25 -10.14 -1.27
N ASN A 39 -4.82 -9.34 -0.37
CA ASN A 39 -6.10 -8.64 -0.57
C ASN A 39 -6.06 -7.71 -1.81
N VAL A 40 -4.99 -6.93 -1.97
CA VAL A 40 -4.81 -6.07 -3.17
C VAL A 40 -4.73 -6.90 -4.45
N LEU A 41 -4.12 -8.09 -4.41
CA LEU A 41 -4.09 -9.02 -5.55
C LEU A 41 -5.47 -9.55 -5.93
N GLU A 42 -6.28 -9.82 -4.92
CA GLU A 42 -7.66 -10.29 -5.07
C GLU A 42 -8.62 -9.17 -5.48
N GLY A 43 -8.13 -7.93 -5.60
CA GLY A 43 -8.92 -6.75 -5.97
C GLY A 43 -9.72 -6.18 -4.81
N GLU A 44 -9.43 -6.61 -3.57
CA GLU A 44 -9.99 -6.01 -2.37
C GLU A 44 -9.32 -4.66 -2.06
N ARG A 45 -10.05 -3.81 -1.35
CA ARG A 45 -9.57 -2.51 -0.92
C ARG A 45 -8.84 -2.63 0.41
N VAL A 46 -7.62 -2.08 0.48
CA VAL A 46 -6.86 -1.96 1.72
C VAL A 46 -6.76 -0.50 2.12
N GLU A 47 -7.15 -0.19 3.35
CA GLU A 47 -7.13 1.17 3.89
C GLU A 47 -5.80 1.44 4.60
N LEU A 48 -5.17 2.56 4.26
CA LEU A 48 -3.98 3.09 4.92
C LEU A 48 -4.27 4.50 5.45
N HIS A 49 -3.91 4.74 6.71
CA HIS A 49 -3.98 6.07 7.31
C HIS A 49 -2.64 6.76 7.17
N VAL A 50 -2.60 7.85 6.41
CA VAL A 50 -1.38 8.56 6.07
C VAL A 50 -1.47 9.99 6.60
N HIS A 51 -0.39 10.49 7.19
CA HIS A 51 -0.31 11.89 7.56
C HIS A 51 -0.13 12.79 6.32
N ASP A 52 -0.67 14.00 6.35
CA ASP A 52 -0.74 14.86 5.16
C ASP A 52 0.66 15.25 4.65
N ASP A 53 1.64 15.35 5.56
CA ASP A 53 3.05 15.62 5.26
C ASP A 53 3.78 14.41 4.65
N GLN A 54 3.22 13.21 4.77
CA GLN A 54 3.79 11.96 4.21
C GLN A 54 3.10 11.52 2.92
N LEU A 55 2.00 12.18 2.53
CA LEU A 55 1.16 11.74 1.42
C LEU A 55 1.92 11.64 0.10
N GLU A 56 2.74 12.66 -0.24
CA GLU A 56 3.53 12.65 -1.48
C GLU A 56 4.56 11.50 -1.50
N VAL A 57 5.22 11.26 -0.37
CA VAL A 57 6.24 10.21 -0.25
C VAL A 57 5.59 8.83 -0.39
N VAL A 58 4.50 8.60 0.32
CA VAL A 58 3.74 7.33 0.24
C VAL A 58 3.19 7.11 -1.17
N SER A 59 2.66 8.14 -1.81
CA SER A 59 2.16 8.07 -3.19
C SER A 59 3.26 7.65 -4.17
N SER A 60 4.44 8.27 -4.08
CA SER A 60 5.59 7.94 -4.94
C SER A 60 6.11 6.51 -4.72
N GLU A 61 6.11 6.03 -3.48
CA GLU A 61 6.47 4.65 -3.17
C GLU A 61 5.45 3.66 -3.74
N LEU A 62 4.15 3.92 -3.55
CA LEU A 62 3.08 3.07 -4.11
C LEU A 62 3.17 2.99 -5.65
N GLU A 63 3.50 4.11 -6.31
CA GLU A 63 3.76 4.14 -7.76
C GLU A 63 5.00 3.35 -8.16
N THR A 64 6.08 3.44 -7.39
CA THR A 64 7.31 2.63 -7.60
C THR A 64 7.01 1.14 -7.53
N PHE A 65 6.10 0.75 -6.64
CA PHE A 65 5.63 -0.62 -6.54
C PHE A 65 4.50 -0.95 -7.52
N CYS A 66 4.13 -0.08 -8.46
CA CYS A 66 3.05 -0.31 -9.43
C CYS A 66 1.67 -0.61 -8.77
N VAL A 67 1.43 -0.10 -7.57
CA VAL A 67 0.18 -0.24 -6.83
C VAL A 67 -0.78 0.86 -7.25
N LYS A 68 -2.06 0.51 -7.45
CA LYS A 68 -3.12 1.46 -7.75
C LYS A 68 -3.76 1.91 -6.45
N TYR A 69 -3.91 3.21 -6.27
CA TYR A 69 -4.48 3.77 -5.04
C TYR A 69 -5.44 4.95 -5.31
N GLU A 70 -6.34 5.18 -4.36
CA GLU A 70 -7.28 6.31 -4.30
C GLU A 70 -7.06 7.09 -3.00
N VAL A 71 -7.06 8.42 -3.04
CA VAL A 71 -6.89 9.28 -1.86
C VAL A 71 -8.21 9.98 -1.52
N THR A 72 -8.57 10.00 -0.24
CA THR A 72 -9.80 10.65 0.29
C THR A 72 -9.43 11.67 1.36
#